data_AF-A0AB33JJD4-F1
#
_entry.id   AF-A0AB33JJD4-F1
#
_cell.length_a   1.000
_cell.length_b   1.000
_cell.length_c   1.000
_cell.angle_alpha   90.00
_cell.angle_beta   90.00
_cell.angle_gamma   90.00
#
_symmetry.space_group_name_H-M   'P 1'
#
loop_
_entity.id
_entity.type
_entity.pdbx_description
1 polymer ?
#
loop_
_entity_poly.entity_id
_entity_poly.type
_entity_poly.pdbx_seq_one_letter_code
_entity_poly.pdbx_strand_id
1 'polypeptide(L)'
;MLAVCISIVCNAKNDVSDIYGQYSGKLEMTTTMTSQTVTYALEKGANAGTVKLTLKGYKIGGNPFGDIVLDNVPVKETADGYEFGKVEGVSVETSLKKGGQNLTANLTLSLEGAANGVKGKELSVGLKIRLIDDIHTKFTGKKVSTGISAIQGDTRKAYVYYDITGRRVAKPTKRGIYIVNGKKVLIP
;
A
#
# COMPACT_ATOMS: atom_id res chain seq x y z
N MET A 1 50.68 -23.29 1.37
CA MET A 1 49.87 -22.17 1.91
C MET A 1 48.47 -22.35 1.35
N LEU A 2 47.55 -22.92 2.13
CA LEU A 2 46.20 -23.29 1.67
C LEU A 2 45.27 -22.09 1.94
N ALA A 3 44.76 -21.46 0.89
CA ALA A 3 43.82 -20.35 1.01
C ALA A 3 42.44 -20.91 1.40
N VAL A 4 42.01 -20.65 2.63
CA VAL A 4 40.64 -20.89 3.07
C VAL A 4 39.79 -19.72 2.58
N CYS A 5 39.02 -19.93 1.51
CA CYS A 5 37.97 -19.01 1.11
C CYS A 5 36.82 -19.12 2.13
N ILE A 6 36.76 -18.18 3.06
CA ILE A 6 35.58 -17.98 3.91
C ILE A 6 34.51 -17.34 3.02
N SER A 7 33.60 -18.16 2.49
CA SER A 7 32.39 -17.65 1.84
C SER A 7 31.51 -17.03 2.91
N ILE A 8 31.52 -15.70 3.02
CA ILE A 8 30.50 -14.97 3.77
C ILE A 8 29.19 -15.23 3.05
N VAL A 9 28.33 -16.06 3.63
CA VAL A 9 26.94 -16.18 3.20
C VAL A 9 26.26 -14.88 3.64
N CYS A 10 26.12 -13.94 2.72
CA CYS A 10 25.29 -12.76 2.91
C CYS A 10 23.85 -13.26 3.03
N ASN A 11 23.33 -13.43 4.23
CA ASN A 11 21.88 -13.60 4.40
C ASN A 11 21.26 -12.29 3.93
N ALA A 12 20.62 -12.31 2.76
CA ALA A 12 19.75 -11.24 2.32
C ALA A 12 18.80 -10.89 3.46
N LYS A 13 18.57 -9.60 3.69
CA LYS A 13 17.64 -9.14 4.71
C LYS A 13 16.24 -9.61 4.29
N ASN A 14 15.78 -10.74 4.83
CA ASN A 14 14.49 -11.33 4.47
C ASN A 14 13.28 -10.51 4.95
N ASP A 15 13.53 -9.39 5.64
CA ASP A 15 12.49 -8.49 6.09
C ASP A 15 12.29 -7.36 5.06
N VAL A 16 11.26 -7.54 4.23
CA VAL A 16 10.76 -6.57 3.24
C VAL A 16 9.57 -5.78 3.78
N SER A 17 9.42 -5.66 5.11
CA SER A 17 8.24 -5.00 5.70
C SER A 17 8.17 -3.49 5.49
N ASP A 18 9.28 -2.86 5.14
CA ASP A 18 9.39 -1.44 4.85
C ASP A 18 8.62 -1.02 3.58
N ILE A 19 8.44 -1.95 2.63
CA ILE A 19 7.63 -1.74 1.43
C ILE A 19 6.14 -2.06 1.62
N TYR A 20 5.71 -2.58 2.77
CA TYR A 20 4.30 -2.85 3.02
C TYR A 20 3.48 -1.55 3.14
N GLY A 21 2.23 -1.62 2.70
CA GLY A 21 1.28 -0.51 2.75
C GLY A 21 0.53 -0.32 1.44
N GLN A 22 -0.17 0.80 1.34
CA GLN A 22 -0.96 1.14 0.16
C GLN A 22 -0.22 2.11 -0.74
N TYR A 23 -0.33 1.91 -2.04
CA TYR A 23 0.22 2.76 -3.08
C TYR A 23 -0.91 3.15 -4.01
N SER A 24 -1.19 4.45 -4.11
CA SER A 24 -2.22 4.98 -4.99
C SER A 24 -1.57 5.68 -6.17
N GLY A 25 -2.11 5.48 -7.37
CA GLY A 25 -1.46 5.95 -8.59
C GLY A 25 -2.24 5.67 -9.86
N LYS A 26 -1.56 5.93 -10.98
CA LYS A 26 -2.12 5.76 -12.31
C LYS A 26 -1.79 4.36 -12.82
N LEU A 27 -2.80 3.66 -13.32
CA LEU A 27 -2.68 2.44 -14.11
C LEU A 27 -3.01 2.77 -15.56
N GLU A 28 -2.04 2.61 -16.44
CA GLU A 28 -2.18 2.78 -17.89
C GLU A 28 -2.41 1.41 -18.53
N MET A 29 -3.34 1.33 -19.47
CA MET A 29 -3.71 0.11 -20.17
C MET A 29 -3.35 0.29 -21.65
N THR A 30 -2.34 -0.44 -22.12
CA THR A 30 -1.80 -0.25 -23.48
C THR A 30 -2.79 -0.73 -24.54
N THR A 31 -3.51 -1.83 -24.28
CA THR A 31 -4.45 -2.43 -25.24
C THR A 31 -5.62 -1.49 -25.56
N THR A 32 -6.10 -0.71 -24.59
CA THR A 32 -7.25 0.19 -24.76
C THR A 32 -6.87 1.66 -24.85
N MET A 33 -5.58 2.00 -24.68
CA MET A 33 -5.07 3.38 -24.59
C MET A 33 -5.82 4.21 -23.54
N THR A 34 -6.23 3.57 -22.44
CA THR A 34 -6.94 4.23 -21.32
C THR A 34 -6.08 4.26 -20.06
N SER A 35 -6.50 5.07 -19.09
CA SER A 35 -5.89 5.05 -17.76
C SER A 35 -6.93 5.24 -16.67
N GLN A 36 -6.61 4.74 -15.48
CA GLN A 36 -7.46 4.83 -14.30
C GLN A 36 -6.61 4.98 -13.03
N THR A 37 -7.20 5.56 -11.99
CA THR A 37 -6.58 5.59 -10.66
C THR A 37 -6.96 4.32 -9.91
N VAL A 38 -5.94 3.59 -9.44
CA VAL A 38 -6.10 2.34 -8.68
C VAL A 38 -5.22 2.38 -7.43
N THR A 39 -5.42 1.42 -6.54
CA THR A 39 -4.57 1.23 -5.37
C THR A 39 -3.98 -0.17 -5.37
N TYR A 40 -2.68 -0.27 -5.15
CA TYR A 40 -2.02 -1.52 -4.80
C TYR A 40 -1.80 -1.57 -3.28
N ALA A 41 -2.22 -2.65 -2.64
CA ALA A 41 -1.79 -2.98 -1.29
C ALA A 41 -0.67 -4.02 -1.35
N LEU A 42 0.45 -3.72 -0.69
CA LEU A 42 1.58 -4.61 -0.51
C LEU A 42 1.54 -5.16 0.91
N GLU A 43 1.51 -6.48 1.02
CA GLU A 43 1.49 -7.22 2.28
C GLU A 43 2.51 -8.36 2.24
N LYS A 44 2.77 -8.97 3.40
CA LYS A 44 3.59 -10.17 3.49
C LYS A 44 2.99 -11.28 2.62
N GLY A 45 3.81 -11.90 1.77
CA GLY A 45 3.42 -13.06 0.99
C GLY A 45 3.31 -14.33 1.83
N ALA A 46 2.66 -15.36 1.29
CA ALA A 46 2.53 -16.64 1.99
C ALA A 46 3.89 -17.34 2.24
N ASN A 47 4.85 -17.16 1.33
CA ASN A 47 6.19 -17.74 1.42
C ASN A 47 7.24 -16.73 1.92
N ALA A 48 8.34 -17.24 2.48
CA ALA A 48 9.47 -16.39 2.87
C ALA A 48 10.09 -15.72 1.63
N GLY A 49 10.46 -14.44 1.75
CA GLY A 49 11.06 -13.67 0.65
C GLY A 49 10.08 -13.27 -0.46
N THR A 50 8.77 -13.35 -0.22
CA THR A 50 7.74 -12.94 -1.18
C THR A 50 6.79 -11.89 -0.61
N VAL A 51 6.10 -11.20 -1.51
CA VAL A 51 5.03 -10.24 -1.18
C VAL A 51 3.73 -10.64 -1.86
N LYS A 52 2.64 -10.17 -1.27
CA LYS A 52 1.30 -10.23 -1.86
C LYS A 52 0.92 -8.85 -2.38
N LEU A 53 0.60 -8.79 -3.67
CA LEU A 53 0.11 -7.59 -4.36
C LEU A 53 -1.39 -7.69 -4.51
N THR A 54 -2.14 -6.74 -3.95
CA THR A 54 -3.59 -6.65 -4.16
C THR A 54 -3.93 -5.40 -4.95
N LEU A 55 -4.35 -5.57 -6.20
CA LEU A 55 -4.86 -4.50 -7.06
C LEU A 55 -6.33 -4.23 -6.72
N LYS A 56 -6.64 -2.99 -6.37
CA LYS A 56 -7.98 -2.54 -5.96
C LYS A 56 -8.51 -1.46 -6.88
N GLY A 57 -9.82 -1.47 -7.09
CA GLY A 57 -10.52 -0.45 -7.89
C GLY A 57 -10.32 -0.59 -9.39
N TYR A 58 -9.81 -1.72 -9.86
CA TYR A 58 -9.61 -2.01 -11.29
C TYR A 58 -10.96 -2.16 -12.02
N LYS A 59 -11.05 -1.56 -13.22
CA LYS A 59 -12.24 -1.60 -14.06
C LYS A 59 -11.87 -1.84 -15.53
N ILE A 60 -12.76 -2.49 -16.27
CA ILE A 60 -12.70 -2.62 -17.74
C ILE A 60 -14.07 -2.28 -18.32
N GLY A 61 -14.11 -1.36 -19.30
CA GLY A 61 -15.36 -0.95 -19.95
C GLY A 61 -16.42 -0.45 -18.96
N GLY A 62 -15.97 0.21 -17.87
CA GLY A 62 -16.83 0.68 -16.78
C GLY A 62 -17.24 -0.39 -15.76
N ASN A 63 -17.00 -1.68 -16.02
CA ASN A 63 -17.34 -2.78 -15.13
C ASN A 63 -16.25 -2.94 -14.05
N PRO A 64 -16.57 -2.77 -12.76
CA PRO A 64 -15.59 -2.92 -11.70
C PRO A 64 -15.33 -4.39 -11.37
N PHE A 65 -14.06 -4.71 -11.21
CA PHE A 65 -13.60 -5.96 -10.63
C PHE A 65 -13.51 -5.81 -9.11
N GLY A 66 -13.60 -6.94 -8.42
CA GLY A 66 -13.18 -7.04 -7.03
C GLY A 66 -11.67 -6.86 -6.89
N ASP A 67 -11.19 -7.05 -5.67
CA ASP A 67 -9.76 -7.08 -5.41
C ASP A 67 -9.12 -8.22 -6.22
N ILE A 68 -8.05 -7.91 -6.94
CA ILE A 68 -7.25 -8.89 -7.69
C ILE A 68 -5.97 -9.13 -6.91
N VAL A 69 -5.80 -10.35 -6.42
CA VAL A 69 -4.70 -10.72 -5.51
C VAL A 69 -3.67 -11.57 -6.27
N LEU A 70 -2.43 -11.09 -6.32
CA LEU A 70 -1.27 -11.84 -6.78
C LEU A 70 -0.34 -12.08 -5.59
N ASP A 71 -0.39 -13.28 -5.03
CA ASP A 71 0.46 -13.69 -3.91
C ASP A 71 1.78 -14.31 -4.40
N ASN A 72 2.73 -14.48 -3.48
CA ASN A 72 4.01 -15.13 -3.71
C ASN A 72 4.88 -14.47 -4.79
N VAL A 73 4.80 -13.15 -4.93
CA VAL A 73 5.70 -12.39 -5.79
C VAL A 73 7.08 -12.36 -5.14
N PRO A 74 8.13 -12.96 -5.74
CA PRO A 74 9.47 -12.95 -5.15
C PRO A 74 10.01 -11.52 -5.05
N VAL A 75 10.76 -11.21 -4.01
CA VAL A 75 11.38 -9.88 -3.85
C VAL A 75 12.86 -10.00 -3.62
N LYS A 76 13.62 -9.11 -4.27
CA LYS A 76 15.06 -8.96 -4.10
C LYS A 76 15.38 -7.52 -3.72
N GLU A 77 16.13 -7.33 -2.63
CA GLU A 77 16.68 -6.03 -2.26
C GLU A 77 17.80 -5.64 -3.23
N THR A 78 17.82 -4.38 -3.63
CA THR A 78 18.84 -3.76 -4.49
C THR A 78 19.31 -2.44 -3.87
N ALA A 79 20.36 -1.83 -4.44
CA ALA A 79 20.87 -0.56 -3.94
C ALA A 79 19.83 0.58 -3.96
N ASP A 80 18.84 0.50 -4.86
CA ASP A 80 17.83 1.54 -5.10
C ASP A 80 16.45 1.21 -4.50
N GLY A 81 16.32 0.09 -3.78
CA GLY A 81 15.06 -0.36 -3.19
C GLY A 81 14.84 -1.86 -3.37
N TYR A 82 13.69 -2.25 -3.91
CA TYR A 82 13.26 -3.63 -4.03
C TYR A 82 12.77 -3.93 -5.44
N GLU A 83 13.22 -5.04 -6.00
CA GLU A 83 12.79 -5.54 -7.31
C GLU A 83 11.93 -6.79 -7.15
N PHE A 84 10.86 -6.87 -7.93
CA PHE A 84 9.99 -8.03 -7.97
C PHE A 84 10.50 -9.03 -9.00
N GLY A 85 10.56 -10.28 -8.58
CA GLY A 85 10.97 -11.41 -9.42
C GLY A 85 9.93 -11.76 -10.47
N LYS A 86 10.33 -12.67 -11.36
CA LYS A 86 9.50 -13.17 -12.44
C LYS A 86 8.28 -13.92 -11.89
N VAL A 87 7.10 -13.59 -12.42
CA VAL A 87 5.83 -14.28 -12.14
C VAL A 87 5.09 -14.45 -13.46
N GLU A 88 4.74 -15.67 -13.83
CA GLU A 88 4.06 -15.97 -15.09
C GLU A 88 2.93 -16.97 -14.89
N GLY A 89 1.76 -16.68 -15.47
CA GLY A 89 0.70 -17.66 -15.64
C GLY A 89 -0.07 -18.02 -14.37
N VAL A 90 -0.13 -17.12 -13.37
CA VAL A 90 -0.84 -17.40 -12.12
C VAL A 90 -2.34 -17.20 -12.31
N SER A 91 -3.12 -18.26 -12.12
CA SER A 91 -4.58 -18.20 -12.15
C SER A 91 -5.14 -17.65 -10.83
N VAL A 92 -6.05 -16.70 -10.92
CA VAL A 92 -6.72 -16.07 -9.77
C VAL A 92 -8.20 -15.89 -10.06
N GLU A 93 -9.02 -15.99 -9.02
CA GLU A 93 -10.44 -15.67 -9.09
C GLU A 93 -10.72 -14.30 -8.47
N THR A 94 -11.64 -13.55 -9.08
CA THR A 94 -12.16 -12.31 -8.50
C THR A 94 -13.63 -12.12 -8.90
N SER A 95 -14.29 -11.13 -8.30
CA SER A 95 -15.65 -10.75 -8.69
C SER A 95 -15.63 -9.75 -9.85
N LEU A 96 -16.67 -9.77 -10.69
CA LEU A 96 -16.90 -8.80 -11.75
C LEU A 96 -18.36 -8.33 -11.68
N LYS A 97 -18.57 -7.02 -11.57
CA LYS A 97 -19.91 -6.44 -11.67
C LYS A 97 -20.20 -6.03 -13.10
N LYS A 98 -21.16 -6.69 -13.75
CA LYS A 98 -21.58 -6.38 -15.13
C LYS A 98 -23.09 -6.33 -15.22
N GLY A 99 -23.64 -5.22 -15.69
CA GLY A 99 -25.10 -5.03 -15.84
C GLY A 99 -25.89 -5.22 -14.54
N GLY A 100 -25.31 -4.85 -13.39
CA GLY A 100 -25.93 -5.02 -12.07
C GLY A 100 -25.79 -6.42 -11.45
N GLN A 101 -25.25 -7.40 -12.17
CA GLN A 101 -24.99 -8.75 -11.66
C GLN A 101 -23.57 -8.89 -11.12
N ASN A 102 -23.40 -9.73 -10.09
CA ASN A 102 -22.08 -10.16 -9.62
C ASN A 102 -21.72 -11.49 -10.28
N LEU A 103 -20.64 -11.51 -11.05
CA LEU A 103 -20.09 -12.68 -11.71
C LEU A 103 -18.74 -13.04 -11.09
N THR A 104 -18.29 -14.27 -11.32
CA THR A 104 -16.91 -14.69 -11.03
C THR A 104 -16.07 -14.59 -12.30
N ALA A 105 -14.90 -13.95 -12.20
CA ALA A 105 -13.92 -13.86 -13.27
C ALA A 105 -12.69 -14.68 -12.89
N ASN A 106 -12.31 -15.58 -13.79
CA ASN A 106 -11.05 -16.32 -13.74
C ASN A 106 -10.01 -15.59 -14.59
N LEU A 107 -8.94 -15.13 -13.97
CA LEU A 107 -7.89 -14.35 -14.61
C LEU A 107 -6.58 -15.12 -14.58
N THR A 108 -5.75 -14.98 -15.61
CA THR A 108 -4.36 -15.42 -15.59
C THR A 108 -3.45 -14.20 -15.58
N LEU A 109 -2.58 -14.12 -14.57
CA LEU A 109 -1.72 -12.98 -14.29
C LEU A 109 -0.25 -13.30 -14.58
N SER A 110 0.45 -12.36 -15.22
CA SER A 110 1.92 -12.37 -15.32
C SER A 110 2.47 -10.98 -15.05
N LEU A 111 3.54 -10.89 -14.26
CA LEU A 111 4.31 -9.65 -14.18
C LEU A 111 5.11 -9.48 -15.47
N GLU A 112 5.13 -8.27 -16.00
CA GLU A 112 5.83 -7.93 -17.24
C GLU A 112 6.53 -6.57 -17.14
N GLY A 113 7.43 -6.30 -18.09
CA GLY A 113 8.24 -5.08 -18.11
C GLY A 113 9.51 -5.18 -17.26
N ALA A 114 10.38 -4.18 -17.43
CA ALA A 114 11.76 -4.24 -16.93
C ALA A 114 11.96 -3.71 -15.49
N ALA A 115 10.96 -3.04 -14.91
CA ALA A 115 11.12 -2.33 -13.64
C ALA A 115 9.89 -2.50 -12.74
N ASN A 116 9.75 -3.71 -12.18
CA ASN A 116 8.73 -4.03 -11.19
C ASN A 116 9.32 -3.97 -9.80
N GLY A 117 8.68 -3.24 -8.89
CA GLY A 117 9.15 -3.12 -7.51
C GLY A 117 8.97 -1.74 -6.91
N VAL A 118 9.64 -1.50 -5.80
CA VAL A 118 9.54 -0.27 -5.01
C VAL A 118 10.89 0.43 -4.99
N LYS A 119 10.90 1.73 -5.34
CA LYS A 119 12.06 2.61 -5.21
C LYS A 119 11.67 3.81 -4.35
N GLY A 120 12.28 3.93 -3.17
CA GLY A 120 11.88 4.91 -2.16
C GLY A 120 10.41 4.75 -1.76
N LYS A 121 9.57 5.73 -2.12
CA LYS A 121 8.11 5.71 -1.86
C LYS A 121 7.27 5.42 -3.10
N GLU A 122 7.91 5.08 -4.22
CA GLU A 122 7.24 4.84 -5.50
C GLU A 122 7.18 3.35 -5.81
N LEU A 123 6.02 2.88 -6.24
CA LEU A 123 5.77 1.52 -6.70
C LEU A 123 5.54 1.55 -8.21
N SER A 124 6.22 0.66 -8.92
CA SER A 124 6.00 0.38 -10.34
C SER A 124 5.62 -1.08 -10.52
N VAL A 125 4.53 -1.36 -11.26
CA VAL A 125 4.07 -2.71 -11.56
C VAL A 125 3.54 -2.79 -12.99
N GLY A 126 4.18 -3.57 -13.84
CA GLY A 126 3.68 -4.02 -15.13
C GLY A 126 2.98 -5.37 -14.96
N LEU A 127 1.72 -5.45 -15.37
CA LEU A 127 0.89 -6.64 -15.19
C LEU A 127 0.13 -6.95 -16.48
N LYS A 128 0.33 -8.16 -17.00
CA LYS A 128 -0.52 -8.76 -18.02
C LYS A 128 -1.67 -9.50 -17.35
N ILE A 129 -2.90 -9.13 -17.71
CA ILE A 129 -4.13 -9.74 -17.22
C ILE A 129 -4.82 -10.42 -18.41
N ARG A 130 -4.91 -11.74 -18.40
CA ARG A 130 -5.69 -12.51 -19.39
C ARG A 130 -7.03 -12.90 -18.80
N LEU A 131 -8.10 -12.53 -19.48
CA LEU A 131 -9.48 -13.02 -19.22
C LEU A 131 -10.01 -13.75 -20.44
N ILE A 132 -10.15 -13.01 -21.55
CA ILE A 132 -10.42 -13.54 -22.89
C ILE A 132 -9.20 -13.19 -23.75
N ASP A 133 -8.90 -11.89 -23.83
CA ASP A 133 -7.69 -11.34 -24.44
C ASP A 133 -6.66 -10.89 -23.40
N ASP A 134 -5.44 -10.64 -23.87
CA ASP A 134 -4.36 -10.08 -23.06
C ASP A 134 -4.51 -8.57 -22.90
N ILE A 135 -4.53 -8.13 -21.64
CA ILE A 135 -4.54 -6.72 -21.26
C ILE A 135 -3.22 -6.40 -20.58
N HIS A 136 -2.43 -5.56 -21.23
CA HIS A 136 -1.13 -5.11 -20.73
C HIS A 136 -1.31 -3.81 -19.95
N THR A 137 -0.84 -3.80 -18.71
CA THR A 137 -1.00 -2.65 -17.82
C THR A 137 0.33 -2.21 -17.22
N LYS A 138 0.47 -0.90 -16.99
CA LYS A 138 1.61 -0.31 -16.31
C LYS A 138 1.10 0.62 -15.21
N PHE A 139 1.42 0.29 -13.97
CA PHE A 139 1.12 1.09 -12.80
C PHE A 139 2.34 1.90 -12.37
N THR A 140 2.11 3.15 -11.99
CA THR A 140 3.04 3.95 -11.20
C THR A 140 2.27 4.71 -10.13
N GLY A 141 2.68 4.55 -8.87
CA GLY A 141 2.00 5.17 -7.73
C GLY A 141 2.90 5.44 -6.54
N LYS A 142 2.40 6.22 -5.60
CA LYS A 142 3.13 6.64 -4.39
C LYS A 142 2.52 6.02 -3.15
N LYS A 143 3.37 5.70 -2.18
CA LYS A 143 2.96 5.20 -0.88
C LYS A 143 2.02 6.21 -0.22
N VAL A 144 0.82 5.76 0.14
CA VAL A 144 -0.18 6.56 0.84
C VAL A 144 0.31 6.74 2.27
N SER A 145 0.54 8.00 2.66
CA SER A 145 0.88 8.33 4.04
C SER A 145 -0.34 8.11 4.93
N THR A 146 -0.26 7.16 5.87
CA THR A 146 -1.30 6.94 6.89
C THR A 146 -1.09 7.81 8.14
N GLY A 147 -0.33 8.90 8.03
CA GLY A 147 -0.13 9.83 9.14
C GLY A 147 -1.39 10.61 9.49
N ILE A 148 -1.63 10.82 10.79
CA ILE A 148 -2.64 11.78 11.29
C ILE A 148 -2.20 13.17 10.81
N SER A 149 -2.77 13.60 9.69
CA SER A 149 -2.46 14.87 9.07
C SER A 149 -3.39 15.92 9.66
N ALA A 150 -2.92 16.59 10.70
CA ALA A 150 -3.56 17.71 11.39
C ALA A 150 -4.82 17.37 12.22
N ILE A 151 -4.66 17.41 13.55
CA ILE A 151 -5.79 17.73 14.43
C ILE A 151 -6.11 19.21 14.19
N GLN A 152 -7.18 19.47 13.43
CA GLN A 152 -7.67 20.82 13.25
C GLN A 152 -8.38 21.25 14.54
N GLY A 153 -7.65 21.91 15.43
CA GLY A 153 -8.25 22.55 16.60
C GLY A 153 -9.17 23.65 16.11
N ASP A 154 -10.48 23.50 16.31
CA ASP A 154 -11.48 24.54 16.04
C ASP A 154 -11.04 25.83 16.75
N THR A 155 -10.62 26.83 15.99
CA THR A 155 -10.08 28.10 16.52
C THR A 155 -11.17 28.99 17.12
N ARG A 156 -12.42 28.53 17.18
CA ARG A 156 -13.52 29.28 17.79
C ARG A 156 -14.45 28.38 18.59
N LYS A 157 -14.12 28.19 19.87
CA LYS A 157 -15.10 28.11 20.97
C LYS A 157 -14.40 28.39 22.29
N ALA A 158 -15.17 28.88 23.25
CA ALA A 158 -14.77 29.21 24.62
C ALA A 158 -13.73 28.22 25.18
N TYR A 159 -12.80 28.71 26.00
CA TYR A 159 -11.79 27.88 26.65
C TYR A 159 -12.42 26.61 27.24
N VAL A 160 -11.98 25.46 26.76
CA VAL A 160 -12.34 24.16 27.33
C VAL A 160 -11.23 23.75 28.27
N TYR A 161 -11.59 23.55 29.52
CA TYR A 161 -10.66 23.16 30.58
C TYR A 161 -10.89 21.71 30.96
N TYR A 162 -9.80 20.98 31.16
CA TYR A 162 -9.79 19.68 31.83
C TYR A 162 -8.80 19.71 32.98
N ASP A 163 -9.11 19.01 34.06
CA ASP A 163 -8.10 18.71 35.08
C ASP A 163 -7.08 17.68 34.55
N ILE A 164 -6.00 17.44 35.31
CA ILE A 164 -4.92 16.53 34.90
C ILE A 164 -5.38 15.08 34.69
N THR A 165 -6.55 14.72 35.23
CA THR A 165 -7.14 13.38 35.04
C THR A 165 -7.96 13.28 33.75
N GLY A 166 -8.06 14.37 32.99
CA GLY A 166 -8.83 14.42 31.75
C GLY A 166 -10.33 14.65 31.96
N ARG A 167 -10.78 14.99 33.17
CA ARG A 167 -12.17 15.33 33.44
C ARG A 167 -12.44 16.79 33.06
N ARG A 168 -13.52 17.04 32.32
CA ARG A 168 -13.93 18.39 31.89
C ARG A 168 -14.36 19.23 33.09
N VAL A 169 -13.85 20.46 33.17
CA VAL A 169 -14.20 21.43 34.21
C VAL A 169 -14.67 22.75 33.56
N ALA A 170 -15.61 23.44 34.20
CA ALA A 170 -16.15 24.69 33.68
C ALA A 170 -15.11 25.82 33.67
N LYS A 171 -14.35 25.95 34.76
CA LYS A 171 -13.20 26.84 34.88
C LYS A 171 -12.27 26.34 35.99
N PRO A 172 -10.95 26.53 35.87
CA PRO A 172 -9.98 26.24 36.93
C PRO A 172 -10.24 27.12 38.15
N THR A 173 -10.44 26.51 39.32
CA THR A 173 -10.74 27.21 40.58
C THR A 173 -9.60 27.12 41.59
N LYS A 174 -8.59 26.27 41.32
CA LYS A 174 -7.42 26.05 42.17
C LYS A 174 -6.16 26.13 41.33
N ARG A 175 -5.08 26.62 41.92
CA ARG A 175 -3.73 26.56 41.34
C ARG A 175 -3.39 25.11 40.97
N GLY A 176 -2.83 24.90 39.80
CA GLY A 176 -2.47 23.57 39.34
C GLY A 176 -2.30 23.47 37.83
N ILE A 177 -1.97 22.27 37.35
CA ILE A 177 -1.82 21.98 35.92
C ILE A 177 -3.19 21.59 35.35
N TYR A 178 -3.60 22.27 34.28
CA TYR A 178 -4.83 22.00 33.55
C TYR A 178 -4.52 21.79 32.06
N ILE A 179 -5.43 21.11 31.37
CA ILE A 179 -5.41 21.03 29.91
C ILE A 179 -6.41 22.07 29.40
N VAL A 180 -5.90 23.10 28.72
CA VAL A 180 -6.69 24.21 28.16
C VAL A 180 -6.59 24.12 26.65
N ASN A 181 -7.72 23.85 25.98
CA ASN A 181 -7.78 23.64 24.53
C ASN A 181 -6.70 22.66 24.02
N GLY A 182 -6.51 21.56 24.77
CA GLY A 182 -5.54 20.51 24.43
C GLY A 182 -4.08 20.80 24.84
N LYS A 183 -3.77 21.97 25.42
CA LYS A 183 -2.42 22.32 25.90
C LYS A 183 -2.34 22.24 27.43
N LYS A 184 -1.26 21.66 27.97
CA LYS A 184 -0.99 21.69 29.42
C LYS A 184 -0.54 23.10 29.82
N VAL A 185 -1.22 23.69 30.79
CA VAL A 185 -0.97 25.04 31.29
C VAL A 185 -0.96 25.00 32.82
N LEU A 186 0.05 25.63 33.42
CA LEU A 186 0.06 25.91 34.85
C LEU A 186 -0.80 27.15 35.09
N ILE A 187 -1.85 26.99 35.88
CA ILE A 187 -2.69 28.10 36.31
C ILE A 187 -2.25 28.48 37.72
N PRO A 188 -1.81 29.74 37.92
CA PRO A 188 -1.28 30.22 39.20
C PRO A 188 -2.36 30.32 40.29
#